data_AF-A0A108U5U1-F1
#
_entry.id   AF-A0A108U5U1-F1
#
_cell.length_a   1.000
_cell.length_b   1.000
_cell.length_c   1.000
_cell.angle_alpha   90.00
_cell.angle_beta   90.00
_cell.angle_gamma   90.00
#
_symmetry.space_group_name_H-M   'P 1'
#
loop_
_entity.id
_entity.type
_entity.pdbx_description
1 polymer ?
#
loop_
_entity_poly.entity_id
_entity_poly.type
_entity_poly.pdbx_seq_one_letter_code
_entity_poly.pdbx_strand_id
1 'polypeptide(L)'
;MSAAPAPPTRRRRWRSRALALVALLGAYPAFVMIAVYTQWFAADLPGGRNGPADAYRHSLASAIVAYTLSPRCVDWVTAVMERGGQGNASRAMDAHNNRIGARLGAAAENWTAMQREVRAAVDHGAIDARSPEQITWRAPSSWQDRLY
;
A
#
# COMPACT_ATOMS: atom_id res chain seq x y z
N MET A 1 -40.16 39.68 -4.99
CA MET A 1 -40.42 38.27 -5.39
C MET A 1 -39.10 37.70 -5.87
N SER A 2 -38.44 36.84 -5.09
CA SER A 2 -37.17 36.22 -5.49
C SER A 2 -37.43 34.98 -6.34
N ALA A 3 -36.92 34.98 -7.57
CA ALA A 3 -36.97 33.81 -8.45
C ALA A 3 -36.09 32.70 -7.89
N ALA A 4 -36.63 31.48 -7.81
CA ALA A 4 -35.86 30.31 -7.43
C ALA A 4 -34.77 30.01 -8.48
N PRO A 5 -33.55 29.63 -8.08
CA PRO A 5 -32.46 29.38 -9.01
C PRO A 5 -32.79 28.20 -9.93
N ALA A 6 -32.55 28.38 -11.23
CA ALA A 6 -32.82 27.37 -12.24
C ALA A 6 -32.02 26.08 -11.98
N PRO A 7 -32.62 24.89 -12.16
CA PRO A 7 -31.94 23.64 -11.91
C PRO A 7 -30.73 23.46 -12.85
N PRO A 8 -29.60 22.93 -12.36
CA PRO A 8 -28.38 22.81 -13.15
C PRO A 8 -28.59 21.87 -14.33
N THR A 9 -28.10 22.29 -15.51
CA THR A 9 -28.19 21.55 -16.76
C THR A 9 -27.54 20.18 -16.66
N ARG A 10 -28.04 19.19 -17.42
CA ARG A 10 -27.55 17.80 -17.43
C ARG A 10 -26.04 17.72 -17.66
N ARG A 11 -25.49 18.59 -18.52
CA ARG A 11 -24.05 18.69 -18.83
C ARG A 11 -23.21 19.20 -17.65
N ARG A 12 -23.73 20.15 -16.86
CA ARG A 12 -23.08 20.66 -15.63
C ARG A 12 -23.06 19.59 -14.53
N ARG A 13 -24.16 18.82 -14.39
CA ARG A 13 -24.24 17.69 -13.45
C ARG A 13 -23.27 16.54 -13.79
N TRP A 14 -23.06 16.27 -15.08
CA TRP A 14 -22.10 15.25 -15.52
C TRP A 14 -20.64 15.67 -15.24
N ARG A 15 -20.29 16.93 -15.53
CA ARG A 15 -18.95 17.47 -15.23
C ARG A 15 -18.63 17.46 -13.74
N SER A 16 -19.60 17.85 -12.89
CA SER A 16 -19.40 17.82 -11.44
C SER A 16 -19.23 16.39 -10.91
N ARG A 17 -19.99 15.42 -11.45
CA ARG A 17 -19.82 14.00 -11.11
C ARG A 17 -18.47 13.45 -11.56
N ALA A 18 -18.02 13.80 -12.76
CA ALA A 18 -16.71 13.40 -13.26
C ALA A 18 -15.58 13.97 -12.40
N LEU A 19 -15.64 15.26 -12.03
CA LEU A 19 -14.68 15.88 -11.13
C LEU A 19 -14.66 15.23 -9.75
N ALA A 20 -15.83 14.93 -9.18
CA ALA A 20 -15.92 14.21 -7.90
C ALA A 20 -15.30 12.81 -7.99
N LEU A 21 -15.53 12.09 -9.08
CA LEU A 21 -14.92 10.78 -9.30
C LEU A 21 -13.39 10.87 -9.41
N VAL A 22 -12.87 11.83 -10.17
CA VAL A 22 -11.41 12.06 -10.29
C VAL A 22 -10.81 12.42 -8.93
N ALA A 23 -11.48 13.28 -8.16
CA ALA A 23 -11.04 13.65 -6.83
C ALA A 23 -10.99 12.42 -5.89
N LEU A 24 -12.00 11.54 -5.94
CA LEU A 24 -12.01 10.29 -5.17
C LEU A 24 -10.88 9.34 -5.59
N LEU A 25 -10.66 9.19 -6.89
CA LEU A 25 -9.59 8.34 -7.44
C LEU A 25 -8.20 8.85 -7.06
N GLY A 26 -8.01 10.15 -6.85
CA GLY A 26 -6.75 10.72 -6.36
C GLY A 26 -6.63 10.72 -4.83
N ALA A 27 -7.73 10.95 -4.13
CA ALA A 27 -7.74 11.07 -2.66
C ALA A 27 -7.36 9.76 -1.96
N TYR A 28 -7.81 8.61 -2.47
CA TYR A 28 -7.53 7.34 -1.83
C TYR A 28 -6.04 6.94 -1.91
N PRO A 29 -5.37 6.95 -3.09
CA PRO A 29 -3.92 6.77 -3.15
C PRO A 29 -3.15 7.77 -2.29
N ALA A 30 -3.56 9.04 -2.26
CA ALA A 30 -2.93 10.04 -1.41
C ALA A 30 -3.07 9.70 0.08
N PHE A 31 -4.25 9.25 0.53
CA PHE A 31 -4.46 8.76 1.90
C PHE A 31 -3.55 7.59 2.24
N VAL A 32 -3.46 6.58 1.37
CA VAL A 32 -2.58 5.41 1.59
C VAL A 32 -1.12 5.86 1.69
N MET A 33 -0.66 6.71 0.79
CA MET A 33 0.71 7.23 0.80
C MET A 33 1.01 8.01 2.09
N ILE A 34 0.12 8.90 2.52
CA ILE A 34 0.28 9.64 3.78
C ILE A 34 0.38 8.67 4.95
N ALA A 35 -0.57 7.73 5.07
CA ALA A 35 -0.60 6.77 6.17
C ALA A 35 0.67 5.90 6.23
N VAL A 36 1.14 5.40 5.08
CA VAL A 36 2.38 4.60 5.00
C VAL A 36 3.59 5.43 5.39
N TYR A 37 3.77 6.61 4.80
CA TYR A 37 4.98 7.39 5.01
C TYR A 37 5.06 7.97 6.44
N THR A 38 3.93 8.32 7.06
CA THR A 38 3.91 8.71 8.48
C THR A 38 4.47 7.60 9.38
N GLN A 39 4.08 6.34 9.17
CA GLN A 39 4.59 5.22 9.95
C GLN A 39 6.03 4.84 9.56
N TRP A 40 6.35 4.87 8.27
CA TRP A 40 7.66 4.51 7.77
C TRP A 40 8.76 5.44 8.29
N PHE A 41 8.53 6.76 8.31
CA PHE A 41 9.48 7.70 8.91
C PHE A 41 9.67 7.49 10.42
N ALA A 42 8.63 7.04 11.13
CA ALA A 42 8.72 6.74 12.56
C ALA A 42 9.37 5.38 12.85
N ALA A 43 9.40 4.46 11.88
CA ALA A 43 9.86 3.10 12.07
C ALA A 43 11.39 2.95 12.13
N ASP A 44 12.12 3.92 11.54
CA ASP A 44 13.59 4.00 11.48
C ASP A 44 14.28 2.70 11.02
N LEU A 45 13.72 2.09 9.97
CA LEU A 45 14.23 0.85 9.39
C LEU A 45 15.29 1.15 8.31
N PRO A 46 16.34 0.31 8.17
CA PRO A 46 17.37 0.49 7.15
C PRO A 46 16.93 -0.08 5.78
N GLY A 47 17.69 0.25 4.74
CA GLY A 47 17.53 -0.32 3.41
C GLY A 47 16.29 0.21 2.72
N GLY A 48 16.35 1.49 2.35
CA GLY A 48 15.26 2.24 1.74
C GLY A 48 14.74 1.63 0.44
N ARG A 49 15.50 0.77 -0.25
CA ARG A 49 15.03 -0.11 -1.31
C ARG A 49 15.65 -1.49 -1.15
N ASN A 50 14.90 -2.55 -1.42
CA ASN A 50 15.28 -3.96 -1.24
C ASN A 50 15.60 -4.42 0.19
N GLY A 51 15.46 -3.54 1.19
CA GLY A 51 15.75 -3.83 2.60
C GLY A 51 14.51 -3.86 3.48
N PRO A 52 14.69 -3.94 4.82
CA PRO A 52 13.60 -3.97 5.79
C PRO A 52 12.63 -2.78 5.67
N ALA A 53 13.15 -1.58 5.40
CA ALA A 53 12.33 -0.38 5.23
C ALA A 53 11.39 -0.49 4.02
N ASP A 54 11.88 -1.06 2.93
CA ASP A 54 11.11 -1.29 1.71
C ASP A 54 10.02 -2.36 1.93
N ALA A 55 10.41 -3.47 2.56
CA ALA A 55 9.49 -4.53 2.95
C ALA A 55 8.37 -4.00 3.87
N TYR A 56 8.69 -3.11 4.81
CA TYR A 56 7.70 -2.46 5.67
C TYR A 56 6.73 -1.57 4.88
N ARG A 57 7.22 -0.73 3.96
CA ARG A 57 6.32 0.12 3.13
C ARG A 57 5.36 -0.71 2.29
N HIS A 58 5.87 -1.72 1.59
CA HIS A 58 5.08 -2.57 0.71
C HIS A 58 4.02 -3.37 1.47
N SER A 59 4.44 -4.01 2.56
CA SER A 59 3.53 -4.77 3.44
C SER A 59 2.50 -3.87 4.11
N LEU A 60 2.88 -2.68 4.60
CA LEU A 60 1.96 -1.73 5.23
C LEU A 60 0.97 -1.13 4.23
N ALA A 61 1.43 -0.73 3.04
CA ALA A 61 0.54 -0.23 1.98
C ALA A 61 -0.51 -1.27 1.62
N SER A 62 -0.09 -2.53 1.45
CA SER A 62 -0.97 -3.65 1.16
C SER A 62 -1.96 -3.93 2.30
N ALA A 63 -1.51 -3.87 3.55
CA ALA A 63 -2.36 -4.03 4.72
C ALA A 63 -3.43 -2.93 4.81
N ILE A 64 -3.05 -1.67 4.62
CA ILE A 64 -3.98 -0.53 4.62
C ILE A 64 -5.04 -0.70 3.54
N VAL A 65 -4.63 -1.08 2.33
CA VAL A 65 -5.57 -1.30 1.22
C VAL A 65 -6.49 -2.48 1.50
N ALA A 66 -5.97 -3.58 2.04
CA ALA A 66 -6.77 -4.73 2.40
C ALA A 66 -7.79 -4.43 3.51
N TYR A 67 -7.37 -3.70 4.54
CA TYR A 67 -8.20 -3.30 5.69
C TYR A 67 -9.28 -2.29 5.31
N THR A 68 -8.93 -1.27 4.53
CA THR A 68 -9.86 -0.17 4.20
C THR A 68 -10.70 -0.41 2.96
N LEU A 69 -10.30 -1.36 2.11
CA LEU A 69 -10.96 -1.61 0.83
C LEU A 69 -11.14 -3.11 0.56
N SER A 70 -10.09 -3.80 0.11
CA SER A 70 -10.15 -5.24 -0.18
C SER A 70 -8.76 -5.83 -0.48
N PRO A 71 -8.48 -7.07 -0.03
CA PRO A 71 -7.28 -7.81 -0.46
C PRO A 71 -7.20 -7.99 -1.98
N ARG A 72 -8.36 -8.13 -2.66
CA ARG A 72 -8.40 -8.27 -4.12
C ARG A 72 -7.80 -7.04 -4.82
N CYS A 73 -7.99 -5.84 -4.27
CA CYS A 73 -7.39 -4.63 -4.82
C CYS A 73 -5.86 -4.68 -4.74
N VAL A 74 -5.29 -5.29 -3.70
CA VAL A 74 -3.85 -5.51 -3.60
C VAL A 74 -3.36 -6.47 -4.68
N ASP A 75 -4.11 -7.54 -4.96
CA ASP A 75 -3.77 -8.49 -6.02
C ASP A 75 -3.72 -7.79 -7.39
N TRP A 76 -4.72 -6.96 -7.70
CA TRP A 76 -4.75 -6.15 -8.92
C TRP A 76 -3.57 -5.19 -9.03
N VAL A 77 -3.30 -4.42 -7.97
CA VAL A 77 -2.18 -3.46 -7.94
C VAL A 77 -0.84 -4.18 -8.10
N THR A 78 -0.65 -5.32 -7.41
CA THR A 78 0.56 -6.13 -7.50
C THR A 78 0.74 -6.74 -8.89
N ALA A 79 -0.34 -7.18 -9.54
CA ALA A 79 -0.30 -7.66 -10.92
C ALA A 79 0.14 -6.57 -11.89
N VAL A 80 -0.35 -5.34 -11.71
CA VAL A 80 -0.03 -4.21 -12.61
C VAL A 80 1.36 -3.62 -12.35
N MET A 81 1.68 -3.29 -11.09
CA MET A 81 2.90 -2.57 -10.75
C MET A 81 4.11 -3.52 -10.68
N GLU A 82 3.95 -4.65 -10.02
CA GLU A 82 5.03 -5.62 -9.82
C GLU A 82 5.08 -6.72 -10.88
N ARG A 83 4.17 -6.72 -11.86
CA ARG A 83 4.02 -7.83 -12.84
C ARG A 83 3.85 -9.18 -12.14
N GLY A 84 3.13 -9.19 -11.01
CA GLY A 84 2.97 -10.38 -10.17
C GLY A 84 4.28 -10.93 -9.60
N GLY A 85 5.32 -10.10 -9.50
CA GLY A 85 6.65 -10.49 -9.01
C GLY A 85 7.59 -11.03 -10.08
N GLN A 86 7.24 -10.94 -11.37
CA GLN A 86 8.07 -11.43 -12.46
C GLN A 86 9.15 -10.42 -12.89
N GLY A 87 10.25 -10.95 -13.41
CA GLY A 87 11.30 -10.18 -14.11
C GLY A 87 12.53 -9.85 -13.28
N ASN A 88 12.44 -9.74 -11.95
CA ASN A 88 13.61 -9.64 -11.07
C ASN A 88 13.29 -9.98 -9.61
N ALA A 89 14.34 -10.19 -8.80
CA ALA A 89 14.24 -10.57 -7.39
C ALA A 89 13.55 -9.50 -6.51
N SER A 90 13.71 -8.21 -6.81
CA SER A 90 13.06 -7.13 -6.05
C SER A 90 11.55 -7.19 -6.21
N ARG A 91 11.05 -7.31 -7.44
CA ARG A 91 9.62 -7.47 -7.70
C ARG A 91 9.05 -8.71 -7.03
N ALA A 92 9.79 -9.82 -7.03
CA ALA A 92 9.36 -11.05 -6.37
C ALA A 92 9.23 -10.86 -4.84
N MET A 93 10.19 -10.16 -4.23
CA MET A 93 10.16 -9.76 -2.82
C MET A 93 8.96 -8.85 -2.53
N ASP A 94 8.74 -7.81 -3.32
CA ASP A 94 7.63 -6.86 -3.15
C ASP A 94 6.28 -7.56 -3.26
N ALA A 95 6.09 -8.39 -4.30
CA ALA A 95 4.87 -9.16 -4.48
C ALA A 95 4.62 -10.17 -3.33
N HIS A 96 5.68 -10.74 -2.77
CA HIS A 96 5.60 -11.62 -1.61
C HIS A 96 5.15 -10.87 -0.35
N ASN A 97 5.81 -9.76 -0.04
CA ASN A 97 5.49 -8.93 1.12
C ASN A 97 4.10 -8.29 1.00
N ASN A 98 3.66 -7.94 -0.21
CA ASN A 98 2.30 -7.46 -0.46
C ASN A 98 1.25 -8.50 -0.08
N ARG A 99 1.47 -9.77 -0.41
CA ARG A 99 0.55 -10.87 -0.05
C ARG A 99 0.43 -11.03 1.46
N ILE A 100 1.56 -11.00 2.18
CA ILE A 100 1.57 -11.07 3.65
C ILE A 100 0.85 -9.86 4.23
N GLY A 101 1.18 -8.64 3.77
CA GLY A 101 0.54 -7.41 4.20
C GLY A 101 -0.97 -7.42 3.98
N ALA A 102 -1.43 -7.85 2.80
CA ALA A 102 -2.85 -7.96 2.49
C ALA A 102 -3.59 -8.91 3.45
N ARG A 103 -2.99 -10.04 3.79
CA ARG A 103 -3.58 -10.99 4.75
C ARG A 103 -3.65 -10.40 6.16
N LEU A 104 -2.59 -9.74 6.63
CA LEU A 104 -2.59 -9.07 7.93
C LEU A 104 -3.67 -7.97 7.98
N GLY A 105 -3.75 -7.15 6.93
CA GLY A 105 -4.78 -6.11 6.82
C GLY A 105 -6.21 -6.66 6.81
N ALA A 106 -6.44 -7.78 6.12
CA ALA A 106 -7.76 -8.42 6.08
C ALA A 106 -8.19 -9.03 7.41
N ALA A 107 -7.24 -9.50 8.21
CA ALA A 107 -7.49 -10.17 9.48
C ALA A 107 -7.50 -9.21 10.69
N ALA A 108 -7.00 -7.98 10.52
CA ALA A 108 -6.80 -7.06 11.62
C ALA A 108 -8.13 -6.60 12.25
N GLU A 109 -8.19 -6.65 13.58
CA GLU A 109 -9.35 -6.22 14.37
C GLU A 109 -9.57 -4.70 14.31
N ASN A 110 -8.49 -3.94 14.20
CA ASN A 110 -8.52 -2.49 14.14
C ASN A 110 -7.23 -1.92 13.52
N TRP A 111 -7.27 -0.63 13.19
CA TRP A 111 -6.17 0.09 12.56
C TRP A 111 -4.84 0.00 13.32
N THR A 112 -4.87 0.13 14.65
CA THR A 112 -3.65 0.07 15.48
C THR A 112 -3.08 -1.35 15.51
N ALA A 113 -3.95 -2.37 15.61
CA ALA A 113 -3.55 -3.77 15.55
C ALA A 113 -2.88 -4.11 14.21
N MET A 114 -3.50 -3.69 13.09
CA MET A 114 -2.93 -3.85 11.75
C MET A 114 -1.49 -3.30 11.66
N GLN A 115 -1.28 -2.04 12.05
CA GLN A 115 0.04 -1.41 11.96
C GLN A 115 1.08 -2.13 12.84
N ARG A 116 0.69 -2.51 14.05
CA ARG A 116 1.54 -3.25 14.99
C ARG A 116 1.91 -4.63 14.44
N GLU A 117 0.95 -5.36 13.90
CA GLU A 117 1.18 -6.70 13.35
C GLU A 117 2.06 -6.67 12.11
N VAL A 118 1.88 -5.70 11.21
CA VAL A 118 2.78 -5.50 10.08
C VAL A 118 4.19 -5.18 10.56
N ARG A 119 4.34 -4.29 11.56
CA ARG A 119 5.66 -3.97 12.13
C ARG A 119 6.32 -5.21 12.72
N ALA A 120 5.58 -5.97 13.54
CA ALA A 120 6.07 -7.20 14.14
C ALA A 120 6.44 -8.25 13.06
N ALA A 121 5.70 -8.33 11.97
CA ALA A 121 6.02 -9.25 10.86
C ALA A 121 7.35 -8.87 10.17
N VAL A 122 7.65 -7.57 10.05
CA VAL A 122 8.95 -7.10 9.54
C VAL A 122 10.07 -7.37 10.55
N ASP A 123 9.84 -7.14 11.85
CA ASP A 123 10.84 -7.38 12.89
C ASP A 123 11.23 -8.88 12.97
N HIS A 124 10.30 -9.79 12.66
CA HIS A 124 10.56 -11.24 12.54
C HIS A 124 10.93 -11.70 11.12
N GLY A 125 11.05 -10.76 10.18
CA GLY A 125 11.43 -11.08 8.80
C GLY A 125 12.89 -11.48 8.68
N ALA A 126 13.30 -11.92 7.50
CA ALA A 126 14.68 -12.31 7.25
C ALA A 126 15.13 -12.08 5.81
N ILE A 127 16.45 -12.05 5.62
CA ILE A 127 17.08 -12.02 4.31
C ILE A 127 16.70 -13.28 3.54
N ASP A 128 16.15 -13.10 2.34
CA ASP A 128 15.80 -14.17 1.39
C ASP A 128 14.98 -15.32 2.02
N ALA A 129 14.11 -14.97 2.98
CA ALA A 129 13.17 -15.90 3.61
C ALA A 129 12.28 -16.55 2.54
N ARG A 130 12.15 -17.88 2.63
CA ARG A 130 11.39 -18.69 1.68
C ARG A 130 9.99 -19.03 2.17
N SER A 131 9.72 -18.79 3.45
CA SER A 131 8.43 -19.10 4.04
C SER A 131 7.36 -18.16 3.46
N PRO A 132 6.19 -18.67 3.04
CA PRO A 132 5.06 -17.85 2.63
C PRO A 132 4.51 -16.97 3.77
N GLU A 133 4.90 -17.28 5.01
CA GLU A 133 4.42 -16.62 6.22
C GLU A 133 5.39 -15.58 6.78
N GLN A 134 6.60 -15.48 6.22
CA GLN A 134 7.65 -14.62 6.74
C GLN A 134 7.95 -13.50 5.76
N ILE A 135 7.96 -12.26 6.27
CA ILE A 135 8.43 -11.11 5.50
C ILE A 135 9.88 -11.35 5.07
N THR A 136 10.19 -10.95 3.85
CA THR A 136 11.54 -11.06 3.33
C THR A 136 12.07 -9.76 2.77
N TRP A 137 13.38 -9.60 2.83
CA TRP A 137 14.11 -8.58 2.09
C TRP A 137 15.38 -9.19 1.49
N ARG A 138 16.07 -8.45 0.63
CA ARG A 138 17.28 -8.95 -0.03
C ARG A 138 18.51 -8.81 0.88
N ALA A 139 19.62 -9.45 0.52
CA ALA A 139 20.89 -9.24 1.21
C ALA A 139 21.34 -7.76 1.20
N PRO A 140 22.04 -7.27 2.24
CA PRO A 140 22.46 -5.87 2.36
C PRO A 140 23.23 -5.32 1.16
N SER A 141 24.01 -6.15 0.47
CA SER A 141 24.73 -5.77 -0.76
C SER A 141 23.81 -5.35 -1.91
N SER A 142 22.51 -5.64 -1.82
CA SER A 142 21.49 -5.26 -2.80
C SER A 142 20.64 -4.07 -2.35
N TRP A 143 20.85 -3.55 -1.14
CA TRP A 143 20.09 -2.41 -0.62
C TRP A 143 20.51 -1.11 -1.30
N GLN A 144 19.59 -0.16 -1.36
CA GLN A 144 19.88 1.20 -1.79
C GLN A 144 19.28 2.18 -0.79
N ASP A 145 20.04 3.21 -0.42
CA ASP A 145 19.57 4.28 0.45
C ASP A 145 18.80 5.30 -0.39
N ARG A 146 17.54 4.97 -0.68
CA ARG A 146 16.60 5.81 -1.43
C ARG A 146 15.22 5.79 -0.78
N LEU A 147 14.49 6.88 -0.95
CA LEU A 147 13.11 7.01 -0.45
C LEU A 147 12.08 6.24 -1.32
N TYR A 148 12.50 5.75 -2.50
CA TYR A 148 11.70 5.02 -3.49
C TYR A 148 12.58 4.07 -4.33
#